data_AF-A0A0K8QX50-F1
#
_entry.id   AF-A0A0K8QX50-F1
#
_cell.length_a   1.000
_cell.length_b   1.000
_cell.length_c   1.000
_cell.angle_alpha   90.00
_cell.angle_beta   90.00
_cell.angle_gamma   90.00
#
_symmetry.space_group_name_H-M   'P 1'
#
loop_
_entity.id
_entity.type
_entity.pdbx_description
1 polymer ?
#
loop_
_entity_poly.entity_id
_entity_poly.type
_entity_poly.pdbx_seq_one_letter_code
_entity_poly.pdbx_strand_id
1 'polypeptide(L)'
;MVVDIDTARVIISAPTKQLLEVLQFLKRALPRGKKAFGAMCELTVKTNQIDFVVIGASKTLYCRANGPVKVSVVFDTFHDLVKNTRTYHTLILIADEFLRIGVTTINARTCFFTDDSILRSINLPINYNARDVLRMAGQYTQEEIEFNDLTETYSQTMNGLLRDMTVVYERLRKYGFTRKEVENLMLNKIYI
;
A
#
# COMPACT_ATOMS: atom_id res chain seq x y z
N MET A 1 27.25 24.43 -1.88
CA MET A 1 26.95 23.04 -1.46
C MET A 1 25.82 22.56 -2.34
N VAL A 2 26.17 21.76 -3.35
CA VAL A 2 25.26 21.33 -4.42
C VAL A 2 24.26 20.36 -3.80
N VAL A 3 22.97 20.67 -3.93
CA VAL A 3 21.90 19.71 -3.63
C VAL A 3 21.93 18.73 -4.80
N ASP A 4 22.37 17.49 -4.59
CA ASP A 4 22.28 16.44 -5.62
C ASP A 4 20.81 16.09 -5.84
N ILE A 5 20.13 16.95 -6.59
CA ILE A 5 18.81 16.72 -7.18
C ILE A 5 18.89 15.54 -8.17
N ASP A 6 20.09 15.27 -8.72
CA ASP A 6 20.34 14.27 -9.77
C ASP A 6 20.07 12.82 -9.37
N THR A 7 19.92 12.52 -8.07
CA THR A 7 19.55 11.17 -7.59
C THR A 7 18.08 11.01 -7.23
N ALA A 8 17.34 12.11 -7.12
CA ALA A 8 15.93 12.07 -6.75
C ALA A 8 15.07 11.70 -7.97
N ARG A 9 14.31 10.61 -7.85
CA ARG A 9 13.35 10.20 -8.88
C ARG A 9 12.05 10.99 -8.76
N VAL A 10 11.60 11.27 -7.53
CA VAL A 10 10.44 12.12 -7.25
C VAL A 10 10.80 13.23 -6.28
N ILE A 11 10.26 14.42 -6.55
CA ILE A 11 10.44 15.64 -5.76
C ILE A 11 9.05 16.17 -5.42
N ILE A 12 8.81 16.35 -4.13
CA ILE A 12 7.60 16.96 -3.59
C ILE A 12 7.95 18.33 -3.03
N SER A 13 7.11 19.31 -3.31
CA SER A 13 7.12 20.60 -2.64
C SER A 13 5.77 20.85 -1.96
N ALA A 14 5.78 20.91 -0.63
CA ALA A 14 4.59 21.12 0.18
C ALA A 14 4.79 22.24 1.21
N PRO A 15 3.76 23.02 1.55
CA PRO A 15 3.84 23.99 2.64
C PRO A 15 4.11 23.29 3.97
N THR A 16 5.22 23.63 4.64
CA THR A 16 5.67 22.94 5.86
C THR A 16 4.61 22.93 6.95
N LYS A 17 3.88 24.05 7.09
CA LYS A 17 2.79 24.18 8.06
C LYS A 17 1.67 23.17 7.81
N GLN A 18 1.21 23.05 6.57
CA GLN A 18 0.12 22.12 6.22
C GLN A 18 0.58 20.66 6.33
N LEU A 19 1.81 20.36 5.92
CA LEU A 19 2.41 19.04 6.09
C LEU A 19 2.46 18.66 7.58
N LEU A 20 2.90 19.56 8.44
CA LEU A 20 2.93 19.34 9.88
C LEU A 20 1.53 19.16 10.48
N GLU A 21 0.53 19.92 10.04
CA GLU A 21 -0.87 19.76 10.46
C GLU A 21 -1.42 18.36 10.11
N VAL A 22 -1.11 17.87 8.91
CA VAL A 22 -1.46 16.50 8.48
C VAL A 22 -0.80 15.46 9.38
N LEU A 23 0.50 15.59 9.64
CA LEU A 23 1.20 14.62 10.49
C LEU A 23 0.74 14.71 11.95
N GLN A 24 0.41 15.88 12.47
CA GLN A 24 -0.18 16.02 13.80
C GLN A 24 -1.55 15.36 13.91
N PHE A 25 -2.37 15.46 12.86
CA PHE A 25 -3.64 14.75 12.79
C PHE A 25 -3.44 13.23 12.86
N LEU A 26 -2.54 12.68 12.04
CA LEU A 26 -2.24 11.25 12.01
C LEU A 26 -1.62 10.76 13.32
N LYS A 27 -0.74 11.57 13.95
CA LYS A 27 -0.13 11.25 15.25
C LYS A 27 -1.17 11.05 16.35
N ARG A 28 -2.28 11.79 16.31
CA ARG A 28 -3.38 11.65 17.29
C ARG A 28 -4.18 10.36 17.09
N ALA A 29 -4.18 9.81 15.88
CA ALA A 29 -4.88 8.57 15.56
C ALA A 29 -4.07 7.31 15.92
N LEU A 30 -2.74 7.42 16.05
CA LEU A 30 -1.90 6.28 16.40
C LEU A 30 -2.22 5.72 17.80
N PRO A 31 -2.17 4.38 17.98
CA PRO A 31 -2.35 3.76 19.27
C PRO A 31 -1.25 4.22 20.24
N ARG A 32 -1.55 4.33 21.54
CA ARG A 32 -0.58 4.77 22.56
C ARG A 32 0.31 3.60 23.04
N GLY A 33 1.51 3.94 23.54
CA GLY A 33 2.42 2.98 24.17
C GLY A 33 3.27 2.19 23.18
N LYS A 34 3.66 0.96 23.53
CA LYS A 34 4.56 0.12 22.71
C LYS A 34 4.04 -0.16 21.29
N LYS A 35 2.73 -0.10 21.08
CA LYS A 35 2.09 -0.30 19.77
C LYS A 35 2.25 0.89 18.81
N ALA A 36 2.63 2.06 19.32
CA ALA A 36 2.92 3.25 18.51
C ALA A 36 4.33 3.20 17.91
N PHE A 37 5.25 2.56 18.63
CA PHE A 37 6.67 2.59 18.30
C PHE A 37 6.93 1.84 17.00
N GLY A 38 7.53 2.53 16.03
CA GLY A 38 7.78 1.95 14.71
C GLY A 38 6.54 1.87 13.82
N ALA A 39 5.45 2.57 14.15
CA ALA A 39 4.30 2.66 13.26
C ALA A 39 4.73 3.18 11.88
N MET A 40 4.28 2.50 10.83
CA MET A 40 4.56 2.90 9.45
C MET A 40 3.57 3.96 8.99
N CYS A 41 4.08 4.90 8.21
CA CYS A 41 3.32 5.88 7.45
C CYS A 41 3.51 5.55 5.98
N GLU A 42 2.40 5.29 5.29
CA GLU A 42 2.38 5.20 3.84
C GLU A 42 2.06 6.57 3.25
N LEU A 43 2.81 6.95 2.23
CA LEU A 43 2.59 8.13 1.42
C LEU A 43 2.31 7.65 0.00
N THR A 44 1.14 7.98 -0.52
CA THR A 44 0.81 7.80 -1.92
C THR A 44 0.87 9.15 -2.59
N VAL A 45 1.92 9.37 -3.36
CA VAL A 45 2.18 10.63 -4.08
C VAL A 45 1.56 10.52 -5.46
N LYS A 46 0.75 11.51 -5.79
CA LYS A 46 0.19 11.76 -7.13
C LYS A 46 0.67 13.15 -7.58
N THR A 47 0.44 13.48 -8.85
CA THR A 47 0.88 14.76 -9.44
C THR A 47 0.53 16.00 -8.60
N ASN A 48 -0.68 16.06 -8.03
CA ASN A 48 -1.20 17.24 -7.33
C ASN A 48 -1.61 17.01 -5.86
N GLN A 49 -1.37 15.81 -5.33
CA GLN A 49 -1.74 15.48 -3.96
C GLN A 49 -0.89 14.36 -3.40
N ILE A 50 -0.84 14.28 -2.07
CA ILE A 50 -0.28 13.16 -1.34
C ILE A 50 -1.31 12.67 -0.36
N ASP A 51 -1.60 11.37 -0.42
CA ASP A 51 -2.44 10.68 0.54
C ASP A 51 -1.52 10.05 1.60
N PHE A 52 -1.68 10.47 2.85
CA PHE A 52 -0.94 9.92 3.99
C PHE A 52 -1.84 8.94 4.73
N VAL A 53 -1.31 7.76 5.03
CA VAL A 53 -2.04 6.68 5.71
C VAL A 53 -1.21 6.14 6.85
N VAL A 54 -1.83 6.04 8.01
CA VAL A 54 -1.34 5.27 9.16
C VAL A 54 -2.44 4.31 9.61
N ILE A 55 -2.12 3.42 10.54
CA ILE A 55 -3.13 2.53 11.13
C ILE A 55 -4.26 3.36 11.75
N GLY A 56 -5.47 3.22 11.21
CA GLY A 56 -6.69 3.84 11.74
C GLY A 56 -7.00 5.26 11.25
N ALA A 57 -6.16 5.88 10.41
CA ALA A 57 -6.46 7.19 9.84
C ALA A 57 -5.74 7.46 8.51
N SER A 58 -6.39 8.27 7.68
CA SER A 58 -5.80 8.81 6.45
C SER A 58 -6.09 10.30 6.30
N LYS A 59 -5.22 11.00 5.59
CA LYS A 59 -5.39 12.41 5.29
C LYS A 59 -4.66 12.79 4.00
N THR A 60 -5.34 13.55 3.16
CA THR A 60 -4.77 14.08 1.91
C THR A 60 -4.22 15.49 2.11
N LEU A 61 -3.08 15.76 1.49
CA LEU A 61 -2.49 17.08 1.33
C LEU A 61 -2.41 17.42 -0.16
N TYR A 62 -2.86 18.61 -0.55
CA TYR A 62 -2.67 19.10 -1.91
C TYR A 62 -1.31 19.80 -2.01
N CYS A 63 -0.46 19.31 -2.91
CA CYS A 63 0.91 19.82 -3.10
C CYS A 63 1.42 19.45 -4.48
N ARG A 64 2.58 20.00 -4.87
CA ARG A 64 3.18 19.71 -6.17
C ARG A 64 4.15 18.54 -6.06
N ALA A 65 4.01 17.56 -6.95
CA ALA A 65 4.98 16.50 -7.16
C ALA A 65 5.30 16.38 -8.66
N ASN A 66 6.51 15.94 -8.99
CA ASN A 66 6.94 15.74 -10.39
C ASN A 66 6.63 14.34 -10.93
N GLY A 67 6.07 13.44 -10.11
CA GLY A 67 5.71 12.09 -10.53
C GLY A 67 5.06 11.27 -9.40
N PRO A 68 4.37 10.17 -9.76
CA PRO A 68 3.73 9.30 -8.78
C PRO A 68 4.73 8.35 -8.13
N VAL A 69 4.60 8.15 -6.83
CA VAL A 69 5.39 7.19 -6.06
C VAL A 69 4.63 6.81 -4.80
N LYS A 70 4.75 5.55 -4.39
CA LYS A 70 4.32 5.12 -3.08
C LYS A 70 5.53 4.88 -2.18
N VAL A 71 5.46 5.43 -0.97
CA VAL A 71 6.57 5.40 -0.01
C VAL A 71 6.05 4.93 1.34
N SER A 72 6.77 4.02 2.00
CA SER A 72 6.52 3.62 3.39
C SER A 72 7.72 3.96 4.27
N VAL A 73 7.48 4.71 5.34
CA VAL A 73 8.50 5.18 6.29
C VAL A 73 8.04 5.04 7.73
N VAL A 74 8.98 4.99 8.67
CA VAL A 74 8.67 5.06 10.10
C VAL A 74 8.10 6.43 10.43
N PHE A 75 6.88 6.45 10.97
CA PHE A 75 6.10 7.66 11.20
C PHE A 75 6.82 8.66 12.11
N ASP A 76 7.33 8.22 13.27
CA ASP A 76 7.96 9.14 14.24
C ASP A 76 9.19 9.82 13.66
N THR A 77 10.04 9.07 12.94
CA THR A 77 11.20 9.61 12.24
C THR A 77 10.79 10.66 11.22
N PHE A 78 9.79 10.35 10.38
CA PHE A 78 9.31 11.27 9.36
C PHE A 78 8.66 12.53 9.97
N HIS A 79 7.83 12.35 10.99
CA HIS A 79 7.21 13.43 11.74
C HIS A 79 8.25 14.38 12.35
N ASP A 80 9.30 13.84 12.96
CA ASP A 80 10.32 14.65 13.62
C ASP A 80 11.19 15.40 12.61
N LEU A 81 11.47 14.82 11.43
CA LEU A 81 12.14 15.54 10.34
C LEU A 81 11.32 16.75 9.85
N VAL A 82 10.03 16.55 9.59
CA VAL A 82 9.15 17.64 9.15
C VAL A 82 9.00 18.69 10.26
N LYS A 83 8.79 18.27 11.50
CA LYS A 83 8.64 19.17 12.65
C LYS A 83 9.88 20.06 12.86
N ASN A 84 11.07 19.52 12.63
CA ASN A 84 12.33 20.26 12.80
C ASN A 84 12.72 21.09 11.56
N THR A 85 11.96 21.00 10.47
CA THR A 85 12.19 21.79 9.26
C THR A 85 11.74 23.24 9.48
N ARG A 86 12.65 24.19 9.22
CA ARG A 86 12.41 25.64 9.41
C ARG A 86 12.01 26.38 8.14
N THR A 87 12.02 25.70 7.00
CA THR A 87 11.69 26.32 5.70
C THR A 87 10.18 26.48 5.54
N TYR A 88 9.76 27.47 4.75
CA TYR A 88 8.34 27.70 4.47
C TYR A 88 7.70 26.58 3.64
N HIS A 89 8.47 26.05 2.68
CA HIS A 89 8.15 24.82 1.95
C HIS A 89 9.15 23.73 2.31
N THR A 90 8.62 22.53 2.57
CA THR A 90 9.42 21.33 2.75
C THR A 90 9.60 20.69 1.37
N LEU A 91 10.87 20.49 0.99
CA LEU A 91 11.22 19.69 -0.17
C LEU A 91 11.52 18.27 0.30
N ILE A 92 10.75 17.31 -0.23
CA ILE A 92 10.96 15.89 0.02
C ILE A 92 11.48 15.28 -1.27
N LEU A 93 12.69 14.72 -1.19
CA LEU A 93 13.34 14.01 -2.29
C LEU A 93 13.18 12.51 -2.04
N ILE A 94 12.67 11.80 -3.04
CA ILE A 94 12.42 10.36 -2.98
C ILE A 94 13.22 9.70 -4.09
N ALA A 95 13.99 8.68 -3.73
CA ALA A 95 14.75 7.84 -4.63
C ALA A 95 14.58 6.38 -4.22
N ASP A 96 15.29 5.48 -4.89
CA ASP A 96 15.19 4.05 -4.57
C ASP A 96 15.66 3.79 -3.13
N GLU A 97 14.77 3.23 -2.32
CA GLU A 97 14.99 2.83 -0.92
C GLU A 97 15.22 3.96 0.11
N PHE A 98 15.11 5.22 -0.30
CA PHE A 98 15.30 6.34 0.62
C PHE A 98 14.41 7.56 0.36
N LEU A 99 14.18 8.29 1.46
CA LEU A 99 13.54 9.59 1.48
C LEU A 99 14.47 10.58 2.16
N ARG A 100 14.60 11.78 1.59
CA ARG A 100 15.46 12.85 2.11
C ARG A 100 14.68 14.15 2.29
N ILE A 101 14.91 14.79 3.44
CA ILE A 101 14.41 16.14 3.74
C ILE A 101 15.60 16.98 4.20
N GLY A 102 15.92 18.04 3.44
CA GLY A 102 17.10 18.86 3.69
C GLY A 102 18.41 18.05 3.57
N VAL A 103 19.14 17.92 4.68
CA VAL A 103 20.41 17.17 4.74
C VAL A 103 20.24 15.75 5.30
N THR A 104 19.05 15.39 5.78
CA THR A 104 18.82 14.10 6.44
C THR A 104 18.14 13.12 5.49
N THR A 105 18.73 11.94 5.37
CA THR A 105 18.22 10.80 4.60
C THR A 105 17.74 9.72 5.55
N ILE A 106 16.58 9.14 5.25
CA ILE A 106 16.01 8.01 5.98
C ILE A 106 15.68 6.87 5.02
N ASN A 107 15.78 5.64 5.51
CA ASN A 107 15.36 4.48 4.75
C ASN A 107 13.84 4.52 4.55
N ALA A 108 13.43 4.21 3.33
CA ALA A 108 12.04 4.21 2.93
C ALA A 108 11.81 3.05 1.96
N ARG A 109 10.68 2.36 2.05
CA ARG A 109 10.29 1.43 0.98
C ARG A 109 9.61 2.24 -0.10
N THR A 110 10.18 2.26 -1.30
CA THR A 110 9.70 3.11 -2.41
C THR A 110 9.28 2.27 -3.59
N CYS A 111 8.18 2.63 -4.22
CA CYS A 111 7.71 2.02 -5.46
C CYS A 111 7.31 3.14 -6.44
N PHE A 112 8.00 3.23 -7.57
CA PHE A 112 7.79 4.26 -8.58
C PHE A 112 6.91 3.72 -9.70
N PHE A 113 6.00 4.55 -10.18
CA PHE A 113 5.04 4.15 -11.21
C PHE A 113 5.08 5.12 -12.39
N THR A 114 4.67 4.63 -13.55
CA THR A 114 4.56 5.44 -14.78
C THR A 114 3.17 6.05 -14.95
N ASP A 115 2.15 5.50 -14.28
CA ASP A 115 0.75 5.91 -14.44
C ASP A 115 -0.05 5.76 -13.12
N ASP A 116 -0.98 6.70 -12.86
CA ASP A 116 -1.77 6.82 -11.61
C ASP A 116 -2.76 5.65 -11.40
N SER A 117 -2.87 4.74 -12.38
CA SER A 117 -3.81 3.63 -12.44
C SER A 117 -3.52 2.48 -11.46
N ILE A 118 -2.29 2.39 -10.92
CA ILE A 118 -1.83 1.31 -10.02
C ILE A 118 -2.12 1.64 -8.53
N LEU A 119 -2.66 2.82 -8.23
CA LEU A 119 -2.76 3.36 -6.86
C LEU A 119 -4.03 2.98 -6.09
N ARG A 120 -4.70 1.87 -6.39
CA ARG A 120 -5.84 1.43 -5.56
C ARG A 120 -5.32 0.55 -4.43
N SER A 121 -5.45 1.04 -3.20
CA SER A 121 -5.46 0.15 -2.03
C SER A 121 -6.51 -0.94 -2.27
N ILE A 122 -6.11 -2.20 -2.11
CA ILE A 122 -7.04 -3.31 -2.25
C ILE A 122 -8.06 -3.18 -1.12
N ASN A 123 -9.32 -3.00 -1.49
CA ASN A 123 -10.39 -2.72 -0.54
C ASN A 123 -11.03 -4.04 -0.10
N LEU A 124 -10.31 -4.78 0.76
CA LEU A 124 -10.83 -5.99 1.38
C LEU A 124 -11.75 -5.65 2.58
N PRO A 125 -12.89 -6.34 2.76
CA PRO A 125 -13.67 -6.25 3.97
C PRO A 125 -12.83 -6.55 5.22
N ILE A 126 -13.15 -5.93 6.36
CA ILE A 126 -12.45 -6.17 7.65
C ILE A 126 -12.42 -7.68 8.02
N ASN A 127 -13.45 -8.42 7.63
CA ASN A 127 -13.56 -9.88 7.81
C ASN A 127 -13.61 -10.60 6.45
N TYR A 128 -12.64 -10.31 5.57
CA TYR A 128 -12.57 -10.95 4.27
C TYR A 128 -12.39 -12.48 4.40
N ASN A 129 -13.01 -13.23 3.48
CA ASN A 129 -12.90 -14.68 3.42
C ASN A 129 -12.12 -15.14 2.17
N ALA A 130 -11.91 -16.45 2.03
CA ALA A 130 -11.19 -17.03 0.90
C ALA A 130 -11.81 -16.65 -0.47
N ARG A 131 -13.13 -16.51 -0.57
CA ARG A 131 -13.80 -16.08 -1.82
C ARG A 131 -13.41 -14.64 -2.16
N ASP A 132 -13.37 -13.75 -1.18
CA ASP A 132 -13.00 -12.35 -1.39
C ASP A 132 -11.57 -12.23 -1.91
N VAL A 133 -10.65 -13.04 -1.35
CA VAL A 133 -9.25 -13.13 -1.80
C VAL A 133 -9.15 -13.65 -3.24
N LEU A 134 -9.89 -14.70 -3.59
CA LEU A 134 -9.83 -15.31 -4.92
C LEU A 134 -10.42 -14.42 -6.03
N ARG A 135 -11.37 -13.55 -5.67
CA ARG A 135 -11.95 -12.56 -6.61
C ARG A 135 -11.00 -11.42 -6.92
N MET A 136 -9.97 -11.19 -6.09
CA MET A 136 -9.03 -10.07 -6.30
C MET A 136 -8.30 -10.16 -7.63
N ALA A 137 -7.95 -11.35 -8.10
CA ALA A 137 -7.23 -11.53 -9.37
C ALA A 137 -8.04 -11.08 -10.62
N GLY A 138 -9.36 -10.93 -10.49
CA GLY A 138 -10.20 -10.35 -11.55
C GLY A 138 -10.43 -8.84 -11.40
N GLN A 139 -10.01 -8.25 -10.28
CA GLN A 139 -10.29 -6.85 -9.92
C GLN A 139 -9.03 -5.99 -9.79
N TYR A 140 -7.88 -6.62 -9.54
CA TYR A 140 -6.61 -5.96 -9.25
C TYR A 140 -5.49 -6.58 -10.07
N THR A 141 -4.47 -5.79 -10.38
CA THR A 141 -3.29 -6.28 -11.12
C THR A 141 -2.36 -7.09 -10.21
N GLN A 142 -1.47 -7.87 -10.82
CA GLN A 142 -0.49 -8.66 -10.09
C GLN A 142 0.41 -7.76 -9.22
N GLU A 143 0.79 -6.60 -9.76
CA GLU A 143 1.58 -5.59 -9.08
C GLU A 143 0.83 -5.00 -7.88
N GLU A 144 -0.50 -4.79 -7.97
CA GLU A 144 -1.33 -4.33 -6.85
C GLU A 144 -1.41 -5.39 -5.73
N ILE A 145 -1.51 -6.67 -6.10
CA ILE A 145 -1.54 -7.78 -5.12
C ILE A 145 -0.18 -7.92 -4.42
N GLU A 146 0.92 -7.81 -5.17
CA GLU A 146 2.29 -7.81 -4.63
C GLU A 146 2.54 -6.62 -3.72
N PHE A 147 2.10 -5.44 -4.13
CA PHE A 147 2.28 -4.21 -3.39
C PHE A 147 1.60 -4.24 -2.00
N ASN A 148 0.43 -4.89 -1.88
CA ASN A 148 -0.33 -4.96 -0.63
C ASN A 148 0.06 -6.17 0.24
N ASP A 149 1.19 -6.85 -0.02
CA ASP A 149 1.63 -8.06 0.69
C ASP A 149 0.59 -9.21 0.66
N LEU A 150 -0.26 -9.26 -0.37
CA LEU A 150 -1.34 -10.25 -0.48
C LEU A 150 -0.97 -11.46 -1.35
N THR A 151 0.19 -11.46 -2.00
CA THR A 151 0.64 -12.55 -2.89
C THR A 151 0.69 -13.90 -2.18
N GLU A 152 1.24 -13.94 -0.97
CA GLU A 152 1.30 -15.19 -0.20
C GLU A 152 -0.10 -15.66 0.19
N THR A 153 -0.93 -14.75 0.69
CA THR A 153 -2.33 -15.03 1.06
C THR A 153 -3.13 -15.56 -0.13
N TYR A 154 -2.97 -14.94 -1.30
CA TYR A 154 -3.61 -15.37 -2.55
C TYR A 154 -3.13 -16.77 -2.97
N SER A 155 -1.82 -17.00 -2.97
CA SER A 155 -1.22 -18.30 -3.32
C SER A 155 -1.69 -19.41 -2.37
N GLN A 156 -1.70 -19.16 -1.06
CA GLN A 156 -2.19 -20.12 -0.06
C GLN A 156 -3.68 -20.42 -0.27
N THR A 157 -4.50 -19.40 -0.53
CA THR A 157 -5.94 -19.56 -0.76
C THR A 157 -6.23 -20.34 -2.03
N MET A 158 -5.50 -20.06 -3.12
CA MET A 158 -5.61 -20.79 -4.39
C MET A 158 -5.23 -22.27 -4.22
N ASN A 159 -4.14 -22.55 -3.52
CA ASN A 159 -3.73 -23.92 -3.21
C ASN A 159 -4.77 -24.64 -2.33
N GLY A 160 -5.40 -23.92 -1.40
CA GLY A 160 -6.54 -24.42 -0.61
C GLY A 160 -7.72 -24.82 -1.50
N LEU A 161 -8.12 -23.95 -2.43
CA LEU A 161 -9.21 -24.21 -3.37
C LEU A 161 -8.96 -25.47 -4.21
N LEU A 162 -7.75 -25.65 -4.73
CA LEU A 162 -7.38 -26.84 -5.52
C LEU A 162 -7.47 -28.14 -4.70
N ARG A 163 -7.07 -28.09 -3.42
CA ARG A 163 -7.21 -29.22 -2.50
C ARG A 163 -8.69 -29.51 -2.23
N ASP A 164 -9.48 -28.49 -1.95
CA ASP A 164 -10.92 -28.63 -1.70
C ASP A 164 -11.66 -29.19 -2.92
N MET A 165 -11.34 -28.73 -4.13
CA MET A 165 -11.85 -29.29 -5.39
C MET A 165 -11.54 -30.79 -5.51
N THR A 166 -10.32 -31.19 -5.16
CA THR A 166 -9.91 -32.60 -5.19
C THR A 166 -10.71 -33.43 -4.19
N VAL A 167 -10.88 -32.95 -2.96
CA VAL A 167 -11.67 -33.64 -1.92
C VAL A 167 -13.15 -33.75 -2.32
N VAL A 168 -13.73 -32.68 -2.87
CA VAL A 168 -15.13 -32.68 -3.32
C VAL A 168 -15.32 -33.62 -4.49
N TYR A 169 -14.42 -33.62 -5.47
CA TYR A 169 -14.44 -34.58 -6.58
C TYR A 169 -14.38 -36.02 -6.07
N GLU A 170 -13.46 -36.34 -5.17
CA GLU A 170 -13.33 -37.69 -4.59
C GLU A 170 -14.61 -38.16 -3.89
N ARG A 171 -15.37 -37.24 -3.28
CA ARG A 171 -16.66 -37.53 -2.64
C ARG A 171 -17.81 -37.64 -3.63
N LEU A 172 -17.79 -36.86 -4.72
CA LEU A 172 -18.89 -36.78 -5.69
C LEU A 172 -18.74 -37.73 -6.88
N ARG A 173 -17.53 -38.27 -7.14
CA ARG A 173 -17.28 -39.21 -8.25
C ARG A 173 -18.20 -40.43 -8.23
N LYS A 174 -18.57 -40.91 -7.04
CA LYS A 174 -19.50 -42.04 -6.86
C LYS A 174 -20.93 -41.74 -7.33
N TYR A 175 -21.27 -40.47 -7.53
CA TYR A 175 -22.55 -40.01 -8.06
C TYR A 175 -22.46 -39.60 -9.54
N GLY A 176 -21.34 -39.90 -10.21
CA GLY A 176 -21.16 -39.65 -11.64
C GLY A 176 -20.63 -38.26 -12.01
N PHE A 177 -20.26 -37.42 -11.03
CA PHE A 177 -19.66 -36.11 -11.32
C PHE A 177 -18.25 -36.26 -11.88
N THR A 178 -17.99 -35.57 -12.99
CA THR A 178 -16.66 -35.41 -13.56
C THR A 178 -15.89 -34.31 -12.84
N ARG A 179 -14.55 -34.37 -12.93
CA ARG A 179 -13.68 -33.35 -12.36
C ARG A 179 -14.00 -31.94 -12.89
N LYS A 180 -14.25 -31.81 -14.19
CA LYS A 180 -14.61 -30.54 -14.84
C LYS A 180 -15.91 -29.95 -14.31
N GLU A 181 -16.91 -30.78 -14.02
CA GLU A 181 -18.19 -30.31 -13.46
C GLU A 181 -18.02 -29.76 -12.05
N VAL A 182 -17.21 -30.40 -11.22
CA VAL A 182 -16.90 -29.93 -9.86
C VAL A 182 -16.12 -28.62 -9.90
N GLU A 183 -15.09 -28.54 -10.75
CA GLU A 183 -14.31 -27.32 -10.97
C GLU A 183 -15.22 -26.17 -11.42
N ASN A 184 -16.05 -26.39 -12.43
CA ASN A 184 -17.01 -25.40 -12.93
C ASN A 184 -18.01 -24.96 -11.85
N LEU A 185 -18.53 -25.89 -11.04
CA LEU A 185 -19.49 -25.59 -9.98
C LEU A 185 -18.88 -24.68 -8.90
N MET A 186 -17.63 -24.95 -8.51
CA MET A 186 -16.93 -24.13 -7.51
C MET A 186 -16.50 -22.77 -8.08
N LEU A 187 -15.91 -22.74 -9.28
CA LEU A 187 -15.49 -21.49 -9.93
C LEU A 187 -16.68 -20.57 -10.20
N ASN A 188 -17.81 -21.11 -10.67
CA ASN A 188 -19.04 -20.33 -10.87
C ASN A 188 -19.56 -19.71 -9.57
N LYS A 189 -19.39 -20.36 -8.41
CA LYS A 189 -19.80 -19.77 -7.13
C LYS A 189 -18.86 -18.67 -6.64
N ILE A 190 -17.62 -18.65 -7.11
CA ILE A 190 -16.60 -17.67 -6.70
C ILE A 190 -16.66 -16.43 -7.60
N TYR A 191 -16.76 -16.62 -8.91
CA TYR A 191 -16.61 -15.56 -9.92
C TYR A 191 -17.93 -15.01 -10.49
N ILE A 192 -19.09 -15.60 -10.15
CA ILE A 192 -20.43 -15.03 -10.36
C ILE A 192 -20.90 -14.33 -9.07
#